data_AF-A0A7V4MRM7-F1
#
_entry.id   AF-A0A7V4MRM7-F1
#
_cell.length_a   1.000
_cell.length_b   1.000
_cell.length_c   1.000
_cell.angle_alpha   90.00
_cell.angle_beta   90.00
_cell.angle_gamma   90.00
#
_symmetry.space_group_name_H-M   'P 1'
#
loop_
_entity.id
_entity.type
_entity.pdbx_description
1 polymer ?
#
loop_
_entity_poly.entity_id
_entity_poly.type
_entity_poly.pdbx_seq_one_letter_code
_entity_poly.pdbx_strand_id
1 'polypeptide(L)'
;MCKMTPVIWKNVVVNKNSFWGRRQEINRKITIPLEYELNKKNGVFNAYRWDWWERKKGNPPWKIWVGDLSKWIEAASYSLALHKDDKLAGKIDEAVECIVSGHKEDGYISPNPMMREQVFANLQE
;
A
#
# COMPACT_ATOMS: atom_id res chain seq x y z
N MET A 1 -29.36 12.41 4.94
CA MET A 1 -28.77 13.08 3.75
C MET A 1 -27.73 14.09 4.20
N CYS A 2 -26.51 14.01 3.68
CA CYS A 2 -25.45 14.96 4.03
C CYS A 2 -25.76 16.33 3.41
N LYS A 3 -25.72 17.41 4.20
CA LYS A 3 -26.09 18.77 3.75
C LYS A 3 -25.05 19.43 2.83
N MET A 4 -23.90 18.80 2.61
CA MET A 4 -22.82 19.30 1.74
C MET A 4 -22.28 18.19 0.85
N THR A 5 -21.93 18.55 -0.39
CA THR A 5 -21.32 17.64 -1.36
C THR A 5 -19.81 17.93 -1.44
N PRO A 6 -18.93 16.92 -1.30
CA PRO A 6 -17.50 17.10 -1.48
C PRO A 6 -17.17 17.55 -2.91
N VAL A 7 -16.23 18.49 -3.04
CA VAL A 7 -15.61 18.78 -4.34
C VAL A 7 -14.51 17.74 -4.57
N ILE A 8 -14.61 16.99 -5.67
CA ILE A 8 -13.62 15.96 -6.02
C ILE A 8 -12.27 16.64 -6.26
N TRP A 9 -11.22 16.13 -5.60
CA TRP A 9 -9.86 16.68 -5.68
C TRP A 9 -9.29 16.75 -7.11
N LYS A 10 -9.74 15.89 -8.03
CA LYS A 10 -9.40 15.93 -9.46
C LYS A 10 -9.80 17.25 -10.13
N ASN A 11 -10.78 17.95 -9.58
CA ASN A 11 -11.30 19.23 -10.08
C ASN A 11 -10.67 20.44 -9.35
N VAL A 12 -9.65 20.23 -8.52
CA VAL A 12 -9.00 21.28 -7.73
C VAL A 12 -7.54 21.37 -8.14
N VAL A 13 -7.13 22.53 -8.67
CA VAL A 13 -5.73 22.81 -9.00
C VAL A 13 -5.10 23.62 -7.88
N VAL A 14 -4.16 23.01 -7.16
CA VAL A 14 -3.36 23.71 -6.14
C VAL A 14 -2.23 24.46 -6.83
N ASN A 15 -2.10 25.76 -6.56
CA ASN A 15 -1.03 26.57 -7.15
C ASN A 15 0.35 26.02 -6.73
N LYS A 16 1.22 25.73 -7.69
CA LYS A 16 2.55 25.11 -7.50
C LYS A 16 3.47 25.92 -6.57
N ASN A 17 3.35 27.25 -6.58
CA ASN A 17 4.16 28.16 -5.75
C ASN A 17 3.53 28.42 -4.36
N SER A 18 2.37 27.83 -4.07
CA SER A 18 1.76 27.89 -2.75
C SER A 18 2.43 26.92 -1.76
N PHE A 19 2.09 27.07 -0.47
CA PHE A 19 2.52 26.14 0.57
C PHE A 19 2.18 24.68 0.24
N TRP A 20 0.94 24.41 -0.18
CA TRP A 20 0.47 23.05 -0.48
C TRP A 20 0.98 22.53 -1.83
N GLY A 21 1.15 23.40 -2.83
CA GLY A 21 1.72 23.02 -4.12
C GLY A 21 3.14 22.47 -3.99
N ARG A 22 3.97 23.11 -3.14
CA ARG A 22 5.32 22.61 -2.83
C ARG A 22 5.30 21.24 -2.15
N ARG A 23 4.35 21.01 -1.22
CA ARG A 23 4.22 19.71 -0.52
C ARG A 23 3.77 18.60 -1.48
N GLN A 24 2.81 18.86 -2.37
CA GLN A 24 2.38 17.90 -3.39
C GLN A 24 3.52 17.54 -4.34
N GLU A 25 4.33 18.52 -4.75
CA GLU A 25 5.46 18.29 -5.65
C GLU A 25 6.56 17.46 -4.99
N ILE A 26 6.89 17.73 -3.71
CA ILE A 26 7.84 16.90 -2.94
C ILE A 26 7.30 15.48 -2.78
N ASN A 27 6.01 15.33 -2.45
CA ASN A 27 5.40 14.00 -2.29
C ASN A 27 5.53 13.17 -3.58
N ARG A 28 5.21 13.77 -4.73
CA ARG A 28 5.31 13.12 -6.05
C ARG A 28 6.75 12.78 -6.43
N LYS A 29 7.67 13.73 -6.29
CA LYS A 29 9.03 13.60 -6.83
C LYS A 29 9.98 12.85 -5.91
N ILE A 30 9.76 12.89 -4.59
CA ILE A 30 10.69 12.39 -3.59
C ILE A 30 10.05 11.30 -2.75
N THR A 31 8.94 11.61 -2.05
CA THR A 31 8.36 10.70 -1.05
C THR A 31 7.84 9.40 -1.67
N ILE A 32 6.99 9.47 -2.70
CA ILE A 32 6.41 8.29 -3.35
C ILE A 32 7.51 7.38 -3.93
N PRO A 33 8.51 7.88 -4.70
CA PRO A 33 9.61 7.04 -5.15
C PRO A 33 10.44 6.44 -4.01
N LEU A 34 10.73 7.21 -2.95
CA LEU A 34 11.51 6.73 -1.82
C LEU A 34 10.78 5.64 -1.04
N GLU A 35 9.49 5.82 -0.75
CA GLU A 35 8.67 4.83 -0.05
C GLU A 35 8.60 3.50 -0.81
N TYR A 36 8.56 3.54 -2.14
CA TYR A 36 8.64 2.33 -2.96
C TYR A 36 9.93 1.55 -2.71
N GLU A 37 11.08 2.24 -2.78
CA GLU A 37 12.39 1.62 -2.58
C GLU A 37 12.56 1.14 -1.12
N LEU A 38 12.02 1.88 -0.14
CA LEU A 38 12.01 1.45 1.26
C LEU A 38 11.14 0.21 1.48
N ASN A 39 9.96 0.13 0.85
CA ASN A 39 9.10 -1.05 0.91
C ASN A 39 9.82 -2.29 0.33
N LYS A 40 10.54 -2.14 -0.79
CA LYS A 40 11.37 -3.21 -1.35
C LYS A 40 12.51 -3.60 -0.41
N LYS A 41 13.32 -2.62 0.01
CA LYS A 41 14.51 -2.82 0.86
C LYS A 41 14.15 -3.48 2.19
N ASN A 42 13.04 -3.07 2.80
CA ASN A 42 12.65 -3.52 4.12
C ASN A 42 11.93 -4.88 4.10
N GLY A 43 11.60 -5.40 2.91
CA GLY A 43 11.02 -6.74 2.72
C GLY A 43 9.50 -6.80 2.61
N VAL A 44 8.80 -5.68 2.42
CA VAL A 44 7.32 -5.66 2.35
C VAL A 44 6.82 -6.45 1.15
N PHE A 45 7.50 -6.33 0.00
CA PHE A 45 7.18 -7.13 -1.19
C PHE A 45 7.32 -8.64 -0.92
N ASN A 46 8.30 -9.05 -0.13
CA ASN A 46 8.48 -10.47 0.18
C ASN A 46 7.44 -10.97 1.20
N ALA A 47 6.91 -10.08 2.04
CA ALA A 47 5.97 -10.42 3.10
C ALA A 47 4.63 -10.95 2.56
N TYR A 48 4.14 -10.39 1.44
CA TYR A 48 2.93 -10.88 0.79
C TYR A 48 3.09 -12.25 0.14
N ARG A 49 4.32 -12.71 -0.12
CA ARG A 49 4.58 -14.01 -0.76
C ARG A 49 4.61 -15.19 0.22
N TRP A 50 4.35 -14.94 1.50
CA TRP A 50 4.36 -15.99 2.51
C TRP A 50 3.17 -16.93 2.35
N ASP A 51 3.46 -18.23 2.47
CA ASP A 51 2.40 -19.20 2.67
C ASP A 51 1.98 -19.25 4.15
N TRP A 52 0.97 -20.05 4.48
CA TRP A 52 0.55 -20.30 5.85
C TRP A 52 1.75 -20.62 6.75
N TRP A 53 1.77 -20.01 7.94
CA TRP A 53 2.80 -20.31 8.91
C TRP A 53 2.57 -21.70 9.48
N GLU A 54 3.64 -22.46 9.64
CA GLU A 54 3.58 -23.81 10.20
C GLU A 54 4.19 -23.78 11.59
N ARG A 55 3.49 -24.34 12.59
CA ARG A 55 3.92 -24.38 13.98
C ARG A 55 5.35 -24.94 14.16
N LYS A 56 5.76 -25.89 13.33
CA LYS A 56 7.09 -26.50 13.34
C LYS A 56 8.23 -25.51 13.01
N LYS A 57 7.93 -24.38 12.37
CA LYS A 57 8.89 -23.30 12.06
C LYS A 57 9.18 -22.41 13.28
N GLY A 58 8.49 -22.63 14.41
CA GLY A 58 8.64 -21.82 15.62
C GLY A 58 7.78 -20.55 15.57
N ASN A 59 8.25 -19.50 16.23
CA ASN A 59 7.53 -18.22 16.26
C ASN A 59 7.68 -17.49 14.92
N PRO A 60 6.60 -16.91 14.36
CA PRO A 60 6.69 -16.08 13.17
C PRO A 60 7.61 -14.87 13.41
N PRO A 61 8.21 -14.30 12.34
CA PRO A 61 9.02 -13.10 12.46
C PRO A 61 8.25 -11.97 13.14
N TRP A 62 8.90 -11.29 14.11
CA TRP A 62 8.26 -10.27 14.95
C TRP A 62 7.90 -8.98 14.20
N LYS A 63 8.31 -8.84 12.93
CA LYS A 63 8.03 -7.66 12.12
C LYS A 63 6.63 -7.74 11.53
N ILE A 64 5.73 -6.93 12.08
CA ILE A 64 4.36 -6.78 11.60
C ILE A 64 4.33 -5.70 10.51
N TRP A 65 3.73 -6.04 9.37
CA TRP A 65 3.46 -5.13 8.27
C TRP A 65 2.00 -4.68 8.28
N VAL A 66 1.76 -3.38 8.12
CA VAL A 66 0.42 -2.78 8.27
C VAL A 66 0.04 -1.93 7.06
N GLY A 67 -0.28 -2.63 5.96
CA GLY A 67 -0.85 -2.02 4.77
C GLY A 67 0.07 -1.01 4.07
N ASP A 68 1.39 -1.18 4.20
CA ASP A 68 2.35 -0.21 3.67
C ASP A 68 2.30 -0.12 2.14
N LEU A 69 2.23 -1.26 1.44
CA LEU A 69 2.03 -1.27 -0.02
C LEU A 69 0.67 -0.71 -0.43
N SER A 70 -0.41 -1.02 0.28
CA SER A 70 -1.75 -0.52 -0.08
C SER A 70 -1.84 1.01 0.07
N LYS A 71 -1.27 1.57 1.14
CA LYS A 71 -1.19 3.04 1.34
C LYS A 71 -0.32 3.69 0.27
N TRP A 72 0.80 3.06 -0.07
CA TRP A 72 1.67 3.55 -1.14
C TRP A 72 0.97 3.54 -2.50
N ILE A 73 0.26 2.45 -2.86
CA ILE A 73 -0.55 2.35 -4.09
C ILE A 73 -1.60 3.46 -4.12
N GLU A 74 -2.29 3.72 -3.00
CA GLU A 74 -3.27 4.80 -2.91
C GLU A 74 -2.64 6.17 -3.18
N ALA A 75 -1.53 6.50 -2.50
CA ALA A 75 -0.82 7.77 -2.67
C ALA A 75 -0.29 7.95 -4.11
N ALA A 76 0.28 6.90 -4.69
CA ALA A 76 0.77 6.88 -6.07
C ALA A 76 -0.38 7.06 -7.08
N SER A 77 -1.52 6.42 -6.84
CA SER A 77 -2.72 6.54 -7.68
C SER A 77 -3.29 7.95 -7.69
N TYR A 78 -3.32 8.63 -6.54
CA TYR A 78 -3.69 10.04 -6.48
C TYR A 78 -2.75 10.92 -7.29
N SER A 79 -1.44 10.64 -7.23
CA SER A 79 -0.45 11.38 -8.01
C SER A 79 -0.63 11.17 -9.52
N LEU A 80 -0.81 9.93 -9.96
CA LEU A 80 -1.00 9.57 -11.38
C LEU A 80 -2.21 10.25 -12.02
N ALA A 81 -3.31 10.38 -11.26
CA ALA A 81 -4.51 11.02 -11.76
C ALA A 81 -4.34 12.51 -12.08
N LEU A 82 -3.41 13.21 -11.40
CA LEU A 82 -3.07 14.61 -11.68
C LEU A 82 -1.87 14.73 -12.63
N HIS A 83 -0.97 13.75 -12.62
CA HIS A 83 0.29 13.75 -13.34
C HIS A 83 0.56 12.36 -13.91
N LYS A 84 0.26 12.16 -15.19
CA LYS A 84 0.59 10.90 -15.88
C LYS A 84 2.10 10.62 -15.79
N ASP A 85 2.44 9.40 -15.39
CA ASP A 85 3.81 8.90 -15.26
C ASP A 85 3.80 7.38 -15.45
N ASP A 86 4.15 6.91 -16.64
CA ASP A 86 4.08 5.48 -16.99
C ASP A 86 5.03 4.62 -16.16
N LYS A 87 6.14 5.20 -15.66
CA LYS A 87 7.07 4.48 -14.77
C LYS A 87 6.45 4.27 -13.40
N LEU A 88 5.75 5.27 -12.87
CA LEU A 88 5.02 5.13 -11.62
C LEU A 88 3.86 4.15 -11.77
N ALA A 89 3.14 4.18 -12.90
CA ALA A 89 2.09 3.20 -13.19
C ALA A 89 2.63 1.77 -13.17
N GLY A 90 3.74 1.49 -13.86
CA GLY A 90 4.35 0.16 -13.83
C GLY A 90 4.82 -0.29 -12.44
N LYS A 91 5.26 0.64 -11.58
CA LYS A 91 5.58 0.33 -10.17
C LYS A 91 4.33 0.00 -9.35
N ILE A 92 3.19 0.62 -9.64
CA ILE A 92 1.90 0.25 -9.03
C ILE A 92 1.50 -1.15 -9.48
N ASP A 93 1.60 -1.46 -10.77
CA ASP A 93 1.29 -2.79 -11.30
C ASP A 93 2.15 -3.87 -10.60
N GLU A 94 3.45 -3.64 -10.46
CA GLU A 94 4.36 -4.55 -9.73
C GLU A 94 3.91 -4.75 -8.25
N ALA A 95 3.51 -3.68 -7.57
CA ALA A 95 3.03 -3.77 -6.19
C ALA A 95 1.69 -4.50 -6.08
N VAL A 96 0.77 -4.28 -7.03
CA VAL A 96 -0.52 -4.98 -7.10
C VAL A 96 -0.32 -6.47 -7.37
N GLU A 97 0.50 -6.82 -8.36
CA GLU A 97 0.83 -8.22 -8.66
C GLU A 97 1.44 -8.92 -7.43
N CYS A 98 2.31 -8.22 -6.71
CA CYS A 98 2.89 -8.75 -5.48
C CYS A 98 1.84 -9.07 -4.42
N ILE A 99 0.88 -8.16 -4.19
CA ILE A 99 -0.24 -8.36 -3.26
C ILE A 99 -1.10 -9.53 -3.75
N VAL A 100 -1.54 -9.51 -5.01
CA VAL A 100 -2.41 -10.54 -5.59
C VAL A 100 -1.77 -11.93 -5.52
N SER A 101 -0.46 -12.05 -5.74
CA SER A 101 0.25 -13.34 -5.65
C SER A 101 0.22 -13.97 -4.25
N GLY A 102 -0.07 -13.16 -3.22
CA GLY A 102 -0.20 -13.59 -1.83
C GLY A 102 -1.59 -14.03 -1.39
N HIS A 103 -2.61 -13.85 -2.24
CA HIS A 103 -3.98 -14.19 -1.88
C HIS A 103 -4.15 -15.71 -1.65
N LYS A 104 -5.08 -16.08 -0.77
CA LYS A 104 -5.46 -17.47 -0.53
C LYS A 104 -6.71 -17.82 -1.35
N GLU A 105 -7.01 -19.11 -1.48
CA GLU A 105 -8.14 -19.61 -2.28
C GLU A 105 -9.49 -19.02 -1.86
N ASP A 106 -9.65 -18.69 -0.58
CA ASP A 106 -10.85 -18.07 0.00
C ASP A 106 -10.84 -16.53 -0.06
N GLY A 107 -9.81 -15.93 -0.68
CA GLY A 107 -9.63 -14.49 -0.77
C GLY A 107 -8.92 -13.87 0.44
N TYR A 108 -8.52 -14.64 1.45
CA TYR A 108 -7.74 -14.10 2.56
C TYR A 108 -6.40 -13.54 2.07
N ILE A 109 -6.03 -12.37 2.59
CA ILE A 109 -4.78 -11.72 2.23
C ILE A 109 -4.17 -11.03 3.46
N SER A 110 -2.90 -11.32 3.72
CA SER A 110 -2.16 -10.72 4.80
C SER A 110 -0.66 -10.77 4.48
N PRO A 111 0.09 -9.67 4.66
CA PRO A 111 1.55 -9.71 4.59
C PRO A 111 2.18 -10.35 5.82
N ASN A 112 1.40 -10.68 6.85
CA ASN A 112 1.89 -11.26 8.10
C ASN A 112 1.64 -12.77 8.11
N PRO A 113 2.64 -13.57 8.50
CA PRO A 113 2.54 -15.02 8.47
C PRO A 113 1.71 -15.46 9.67
N MET A 114 0.69 -16.26 9.40
CA MET A 114 -0.27 -16.71 10.40
C MET A 114 -0.60 -18.18 10.16
N MET A 115 -0.87 -18.93 11.23
CA MET A 115 -1.40 -20.29 11.11
C MET A 115 -2.87 -20.20 10.66
N ARG A 116 -3.32 -21.13 9.81
CA ARG A 116 -4.66 -21.06 9.19
C ARG A 116 -5.77 -21.02 10.25
N GLU A 117 -5.60 -21.77 11.34
CA GLU A 117 -6.51 -21.85 12.48
C GLU A 117 -6.56 -20.59 13.36
N GLN A 118 -5.61 -19.67 13.19
CA GLN A 118 -5.56 -18.42 13.95
C GLN A 118 -6.13 -17.22 13.19
N VAL A 119 -6.51 -17.41 11.92
CA VAL A 119 -7.15 -16.36 11.13
C VAL A 119 -8.42 -15.90 11.86
N PHE A 120 -8.54 -14.58 12.05
CA PHE A 120 -9.62 -13.91 12.78
C PHE A 120 -9.78 -14.27 14.27
N ALA A 121 -8.89 -15.08 14.87
CA ALA A 121 -9.06 -15.58 16.24
C ALA A 121 -8.88 -14.52 17.35
N ASN A 122 -8.43 -13.30 17.01
CA ASN A 122 -8.17 -12.22 17.97
C ASN A 122 -8.63 -10.84 17.44
N LEU A 123 -9.68 -10.81 16.63
CA LEU A 123 -10.38 -9.57 16.30
C LEU A 123 -11.29 -9.19 17.47
N GLN A 124 -11.27 -7.92 17.86
CA GLN A 124 -12.21 -7.38 18.84
C GLN A 124 -13.51 -6.98 18.12
N GLU A 125 -14.64 -7.16 18.79
CA GLU A 125 -15.95 -6.63 18.37
C GLU A 125 -16.01 -5.09 18.48
#